data_AF-A0AAD8DZX7-F1
#
_entry.id   AF-A0AAD8DZX7-F1
#
_cell.length_a   1.000
_cell.length_b   1.000
_cell.length_c   1.000
_cell.angle_alpha   90.00
_cell.angle_beta   90.00
_cell.angle_gamma   90.00
#
_symmetry.space_group_name_H-M   'P 1'
#
loop_
_entity.id
_entity.type
_entity.pdbx_description
1 polymer ?
#
loop_
_entity_poly.entity_id
_entity_poly.type
_entity_poly.pdbx_seq_one_letter_code
_entity_poly.pdbx_strand_id
1 'polypeptide(L)'
;MLSYLNKKKPRAVPYFVMEAAPGGQMSCEMRVGPTNFIRATVMAQIADAELYSFESIIDAYFNRCTASIIAVNREFIALHYLQAVTDSLSLGAEVVARGQTTEVSSASGAGRWASGDHAVSVTLGNRGLDLCYARDVRPFLTVAAMLEVGFAVRRSVATLAYEWHTQDWTVRASADSDGLVGATLQKSLGGKKAHLGCAISAILNHPNDKFRLGFAVNATII
;
A
#
# COMPACT_ATOMS: atom_id res chain seq x y z
N MET A 1 -2.74 8.80 8.19
CA MET A 1 -4.08 8.21 7.97
C MET A 1 -4.39 7.21 9.09
N LEU A 2 -5.23 7.61 10.06
CA LEU A 2 -5.71 6.78 11.17
C LEU A 2 -7.03 6.12 10.71
N SER A 3 -7.10 4.79 10.65
CA SER A 3 -8.28 4.05 10.21
C SER A 3 -9.33 3.92 11.32
N TYR A 4 -9.60 4.99 12.05
CA TYR A 4 -10.70 5.02 13.01
C TYR A 4 -11.97 5.55 12.37
N LEU A 5 -13.09 5.21 13.01
CA LEU A 5 -14.41 5.66 12.61
C LEU A 5 -14.49 7.19 12.63
N ASN A 6 -14.15 7.82 11.51
CA ASN A 6 -14.34 9.25 11.36
C ASN A 6 -15.83 9.49 11.10
N LYS A 7 -16.58 9.77 12.17
CA LYS A 7 -18.04 10.06 12.11
C LYS A 7 -18.39 11.23 11.19
N LYS A 8 -17.41 12.07 10.81
CA LYS A 8 -17.57 13.19 9.87
C LYS A 8 -17.20 12.83 8.42
N LYS A 9 -16.71 11.62 8.14
CA LYS A 9 -16.39 11.21 6.77
C LYS A 9 -17.70 10.98 5.99
N PRO A 10 -17.93 11.66 4.86
CA PRO A 10 -19.12 11.42 4.04
C PRO A 10 -19.14 9.95 3.61
N ARG A 11 -20.35 9.40 3.46
CA ARG A 11 -20.54 8.04 2.92
C ARG A 11 -19.74 7.91 1.64
N ALA A 12 -18.86 6.90 1.60
CA ALA A 12 -18.12 6.61 0.38
C ALA A 12 -19.13 6.18 -0.68
N VAL A 13 -19.25 6.97 -1.75
CA VAL A 13 -20.08 6.60 -2.89
C VAL A 13 -19.53 5.30 -3.49
N PRO A 14 -20.41 4.39 -3.95
CA PRO A 14 -19.94 3.22 -4.65
C PRO A 14 -19.19 3.66 -5.91
N TYR A 15 -18.07 3.02 -6.19
CA TYR A 15 -17.36 3.22 -7.44
C TYR A 15 -17.03 1.88 -8.09
N PHE A 16 -16.90 1.95 -9.40
CA PHE A 16 -16.48 0.85 -10.25
C PHE A 16 -15.36 1.37 -11.14
N VAL A 17 -14.21 0.70 -11.11
CA VAL A 17 -13.06 0.97 -11.97
C VAL A 17 -12.79 -0.29 -12.77
N MET A 18 -12.58 -0.12 -14.07
CA MET A 18 -12.28 -1.20 -14.98
C MET A 18 -11.15 -0.75 -15.88
N GLU A 19 -10.10 -1.57 -15.93
CA GLU A 19 -8.96 -1.38 -16.80
C GLU A 19 -8.87 -2.57 -17.74
N ALA A 20 -8.71 -2.31 -19.03
CA ALA A 20 -8.56 -3.33 -20.04
C ALA A 20 -7.31 -3.03 -20.85
N ALA A 21 -6.43 -4.03 -20.98
CA ALA A 21 -5.20 -3.93 -21.73
C ALA A 21 -5.29 -4.74 -23.04
N PRO A 22 -4.56 -4.33 -24.09
CA PRO A 22 -4.43 -5.13 -25.32
C PRO A 22 -3.87 -6.52 -24.98
N GLY A 23 -4.51 -7.58 -25.46
CA GLY A 23 -4.13 -8.97 -25.14
C GLY A 23 -5.15 -9.73 -24.28
N GLY A 24 -6.34 -9.17 -24.03
CA GLY A 24 -7.40 -9.88 -23.30
C GLY A 24 -7.24 -9.86 -21.78
N GLN A 25 -6.34 -9.02 -21.28
CA GLN A 25 -6.18 -8.76 -19.85
C GLN A 25 -7.14 -7.66 -19.41
N MET A 26 -7.87 -7.91 -18.33
CA MET A 26 -8.87 -7.00 -17.79
C MET A 26 -8.86 -7.09 -16.27
N SER A 27 -8.86 -5.95 -15.59
CA SER A 27 -9.00 -5.86 -14.14
C SER A 27 -10.18 -4.97 -13.77
N CYS A 28 -11.05 -5.46 -12.91
CA CYS A 28 -12.22 -4.77 -12.39
C CYS A 28 -12.10 -4.61 -10.88
N GLU A 29 -12.33 -3.41 -10.36
CA GLU A 29 -12.51 -3.14 -8.94
C GLU A 29 -13.90 -2.51 -8.73
N MET A 30 -14.69 -3.12 -7.86
CA MET A 30 -15.95 -2.56 -7.37
C MET A 30 -15.85 -2.34 -5.86
N ARG A 31 -16.08 -1.12 -5.40
CA ARG A 31 -16.12 -0.80 -3.96
C ARG A 31 -17.47 -0.22 -3.58
N VAL A 32 -18.07 -0.77 -2.53
CA VAL A 32 -19.35 -0.33 -1.98
C VAL A 32 -19.23 -0.14 -0.48
N GLY A 33 -19.69 1.00 0.02
CA GLY A 33 -19.84 1.27 1.46
C GLY A 33 -21.31 1.27 1.86
N PRO A 34 -21.95 0.11 2.09
CA PRO A 34 -23.38 0.06 2.43
C PRO A 34 -23.69 0.80 3.74
N THR A 35 -22.74 0.86 4.66
CA THR A 35 -22.84 1.64 5.90
C THR A 35 -21.54 2.41 6.16
N ASN A 36 -21.55 3.31 7.15
CA ASN A 36 -20.31 3.99 7.60
C ASN A 36 -19.33 3.05 8.32
N PHE A 37 -19.80 1.86 8.70
CA PHE A 37 -19.07 0.87 9.49
C PHE A 37 -18.52 -0.26 8.63
N ILE A 38 -19.11 -0.51 7.46
CA ILE A 38 -18.77 -1.65 6.62
C ILE A 38 -18.42 -1.17 5.22
N ARG A 39 -17.31 -1.67 4.69
CA ARG A 39 -16.93 -1.50 3.29
C ARG A 39 -16.70 -2.87 2.68
N ALA A 40 -17.29 -3.10 1.52
CA ALA A 40 -17.02 -4.25 0.68
C ALA A 40 -16.26 -3.79 -0.57
N THR A 41 -15.18 -4.50 -0.91
CA THR A 41 -14.45 -4.32 -2.17
C THR A 41 -14.36 -5.68 -2.84
N VAL A 42 -14.65 -5.73 -4.14
CA VAL A 42 -14.46 -6.92 -4.97
C VAL A 42 -13.51 -6.53 -6.10
N MET A 43 -12.47 -7.34 -6.29
CA MET A 43 -11.51 -7.20 -7.36
C MET A 43 -11.50 -8.48 -8.19
N ALA A 44 -11.55 -8.35 -9.50
CA ALA A 44 -11.47 -9.47 -10.43
C ALA A 44 -10.42 -9.17 -11.50
N GLN A 45 -9.49 -10.08 -11.72
CA GLN A 45 -8.53 -10.02 -12.82
C GLN A 45 -8.77 -11.20 -13.75
N ILE A 46 -8.92 -10.87 -15.03
CA ILE A 46 -9.11 -11.78 -16.14
C ILE A 46 -7.88 -11.65 -17.02
N ALA A 47 -7.28 -12.78 -17.38
CA ALA A 47 -6.18 -12.84 -18.32
C ALA A 47 -6.41 -14.05 -19.23
N ASP A 48 -6.11 -13.91 -20.53
CA ASP A 48 -6.21 -15.00 -21.50
C ASP A 48 -7.57 -15.74 -21.51
N ALA A 49 -8.68 -14.99 -21.33
CA ALA A 49 -10.05 -15.49 -21.22
C ALA A 49 -10.36 -16.36 -19.99
N GLU A 50 -9.46 -16.43 -19.01
CA GLU A 50 -9.67 -17.10 -17.73
C GLU A 50 -9.69 -16.11 -16.56
N LEU A 51 -10.47 -16.43 -15.52
CA LEU A 51 -10.49 -15.64 -14.29
C LEU A 51 -9.29 -16.04 -13.43
N TYR A 52 -8.26 -15.21 -13.43
CA TYR A 52 -7.01 -15.47 -12.74
C TYR A 52 -7.10 -15.23 -11.23
N SER A 53 -7.70 -14.10 -10.84
CA SER A 53 -7.88 -13.75 -9.43
C SER A 53 -9.25 -13.13 -9.17
N PHE A 54 -9.90 -13.61 -8.12
CA PHE A 54 -11.10 -13.03 -7.54
C PHE A 54 -10.83 -12.77 -6.06
N GLU A 55 -10.75 -11.50 -5.70
CA GLU A 55 -10.53 -11.05 -4.33
C GLU A 55 -11.77 -10.36 -3.80
N SER A 56 -12.18 -10.73 -2.60
CA SER A 56 -13.30 -10.10 -1.89
C SER A 56 -12.81 -9.63 -0.52
N ILE A 57 -12.97 -8.35 -0.24
CA ILE A 57 -12.50 -7.67 0.96
C ILE A 57 -13.70 -7.08 1.68
N ILE A 58 -13.87 -7.43 2.95
CA ILE A 58 -14.88 -6.86 3.82
C ILE A 58 -14.17 -6.21 5.00
N ASP A 59 -14.16 -4.88 5.03
CA ASP A 59 -13.67 -4.10 6.16
C ASP A 59 -14.83 -3.74 7.08
N ALA A 60 -14.67 -4.02 8.37
CA ALA A 60 -15.51 -3.55 9.46
C ALA A 60 -14.73 -2.55 10.33
N TYR A 61 -15.17 -1.30 10.32
CA TYR A 61 -14.64 -0.21 11.12
C TYR A 61 -15.49 -0.04 12.38
N PHE A 62 -14.83 -0.04 13.54
CA PHE A 62 -15.41 0.29 14.83
C PHE A 62 -14.69 1.51 15.43
N ASN A 63 -15.16 2.00 16.59
CA ASN A 63 -14.60 3.21 17.20
C ASN A 63 -13.11 3.07 17.58
N ARG A 64 -12.70 1.88 18.05
CA ARG A 64 -11.32 1.61 18.52
C ARG A 64 -10.67 0.40 17.86
N CYS A 65 -11.36 -0.28 16.94
CA CYS A 65 -10.80 -1.42 16.22
C CYS A 65 -11.24 -1.41 14.76
N THR A 66 -10.45 -2.06 13.92
CA THR A 66 -10.77 -2.35 12.53
C THR A 66 -10.53 -3.84 12.33
N ALA A 67 -11.51 -4.52 11.74
CA ALA A 67 -11.38 -5.89 11.31
C ALA A 67 -11.52 -5.92 9.78
N SER A 68 -10.70 -6.69 9.09
CA SER A 68 -10.84 -6.92 7.65
C SER A 68 -10.78 -8.41 7.36
N ILE A 69 -11.62 -8.85 6.44
CA ILE A 69 -11.65 -10.22 5.94
C ILE A 69 -11.37 -10.15 4.45
N ILE A 70 -10.32 -10.83 4.01
CA ILE A 70 -9.90 -10.89 2.62
C ILE A 70 -10.01 -12.35 2.18
N ALA A 71 -10.77 -12.64 1.13
CA ALA A 71 -10.85 -13.96 0.54
C ALA A 71 -10.47 -13.90 -0.94
N VAL A 72 -9.47 -14.70 -1.33
CA VAL A 72 -8.93 -14.78 -2.69
C VAL A 72 -9.10 -16.19 -3.25
N ASN A 73 -9.69 -16.31 -4.44
CA ASN A 73 -9.85 -17.56 -5.20
C ASN A 73 -10.37 -18.75 -4.40
N ARG A 74 -11.20 -18.52 -3.36
CA ARG A 74 -11.77 -19.51 -2.42
C ARG A 74 -10.75 -20.32 -1.59
N GLU A 75 -9.47 -20.21 -1.91
CA GLU A 75 -8.37 -20.98 -1.32
C GLU A 75 -7.57 -20.18 -0.31
N PHE A 76 -7.65 -18.86 -0.32
CA PHE A 76 -6.89 -18.01 0.58
C PHE A 76 -7.85 -17.13 1.36
N ILE A 77 -7.77 -17.17 2.68
CA ILE A 77 -8.54 -16.30 3.56
C ILE A 77 -7.56 -15.64 4.52
N ALA A 78 -7.52 -14.31 4.51
CA ALA A 78 -6.81 -13.52 5.50
C ALA A 78 -7.79 -12.78 6.41
N LEU A 79 -7.50 -12.78 7.70
CA LEU A 79 -8.21 -12.07 8.73
C LEU A 79 -7.25 -11.07 9.35
N HIS A 80 -7.58 -9.79 9.26
CA HIS A 80 -6.81 -8.71 9.87
C HIS A 80 -7.62 -8.12 11.01
N TYR A 81 -6.97 -7.90 12.14
CA TYR A 81 -7.56 -7.21 13.28
C TYR A 81 -6.56 -6.19 13.82
N LEU A 82 -6.97 -4.93 13.94
CA LEU A 82 -6.16 -3.86 14.48
C LEU A 82 -6.97 -3.08 15.51
N GLN A 83 -6.43 -2.92 16.71
CA GLN A 83 -7.06 -2.24 17.84
C GLN A 83 -6.17 -1.11 18.38
N ALA A 84 -6.78 0.06 18.58
CA ALA A 84 -6.19 1.17 19.33
C ALA A 84 -6.15 0.81 20.82
N VAL A 85 -4.95 0.61 21.35
CA VAL A 85 -4.75 0.43 22.80
C VAL A 85 -4.66 1.81 23.48
N THR A 86 -3.99 2.76 22.83
CA THR A 86 -3.93 4.16 23.24
C THR A 86 -4.17 5.07 22.04
N ASP A 87 -4.27 6.39 22.25
CA ASP A 87 -4.43 7.37 21.17
C ASP A 87 -3.24 7.40 20.19
N SER A 88 -2.08 6.91 20.63
CA SER A 88 -0.85 6.85 19.83
C SER A 88 -0.43 5.43 19.45
N LEU A 89 -0.92 4.39 20.14
CA LEU A 89 -0.50 3.00 19.92
C LEU A 89 -1.67 2.12 19.47
N SER A 90 -1.49 1.45 18.35
CA SER A 90 -2.37 0.40 17.86
C SER A 90 -1.63 -0.93 17.76
N LEU A 91 -2.26 -2.01 18.20
CA LEU A 91 -1.76 -3.37 18.07
C LEU A 91 -2.77 -4.20 17.29
N GLY A 92 -2.28 -5.17 16.54
CA GLY A 92 -3.10 -6.00 15.69
C GLY A 92 -2.47 -7.34 15.41
N ALA A 93 -3.25 -8.18 14.75
CA ALA A 93 -2.80 -9.46 14.25
C ALA A 93 -3.39 -9.70 12.87
N GLU A 94 -2.64 -10.41 12.06
CA GLU A 94 -3.09 -10.96 10.80
C GLU A 94 -2.96 -12.48 10.86
N VAL A 95 -4.02 -13.16 10.41
CA VAL A 95 -4.04 -14.62 10.29
C VAL A 95 -4.41 -14.96 8.87
N VAL A 96 -3.56 -15.75 8.22
CA VAL A 96 -3.73 -16.19 6.84
C VAL A 96 -3.92 -17.71 6.84
N ALA A 97 -5.02 -18.16 6.25
CA ALA A 97 -5.34 -19.57 6.05
C ALA A 97 -5.37 -19.90 4.55
N ARG A 98 -4.76 -21.03 4.18
CA ARG A 98 -4.77 -21.58 2.81
C ARG A 98 -5.47 -22.94 2.80
N GLY A 99 -6.41 -23.13 1.87
CA GLY A 99 -7.34 -24.26 1.86
C GLY A 99 -6.82 -25.54 1.21
N GLN A 100 -5.79 -25.48 0.37
CA GLN A 100 -5.33 -26.65 -0.41
C GLN A 100 -4.19 -27.46 0.25
N THR A 101 -3.69 -27.08 1.42
CA THR A 101 -2.59 -27.80 2.07
C THR A 101 -2.80 -27.82 3.57
N THR A 102 -2.66 -29.01 4.18
CA THR A 102 -2.84 -29.29 5.62
C THR A 102 -1.89 -28.52 6.56
N GLU A 103 -1.04 -27.65 6.02
CA GLU A 103 -0.11 -26.74 6.68
C GLU A 103 0.03 -25.54 5.72
N VAL A 104 -0.13 -24.26 6.06
CA VAL A 104 0.45 -23.47 7.13
C VAL A 104 -0.49 -22.29 7.33
N SER A 105 -1.22 -22.24 8.45
CA SER A 105 -1.81 -20.99 8.91
C SER A 105 -0.66 -20.08 9.36
N SER A 106 -0.50 -18.93 8.73
CA SER A 106 0.51 -17.95 9.14
C SER A 106 -0.18 -16.92 10.01
N ALA A 107 0.36 -16.72 11.22
CA ALA A 107 -0.02 -15.61 12.08
C ALA A 107 1.12 -14.58 12.10
N SER A 108 0.74 -13.31 12.05
CA SER A 108 1.62 -12.17 12.25
C SER A 108 1.00 -11.22 13.28
N GLY A 109 1.85 -10.63 14.11
CA GLY A 109 1.50 -9.50 14.96
C GLY A 109 1.91 -8.20 14.28
N ALA A 110 1.08 -7.18 14.38
CA ALA A 110 1.36 -5.84 13.88
C ALA A 110 1.26 -4.82 15.03
N GLY A 111 2.17 -3.86 15.05
CA GLY A 111 2.18 -2.76 15.99
C GLY A 111 2.41 -1.45 15.25
N ARG A 112 1.69 -0.42 15.64
CA ARG A 112 1.83 0.92 15.09
C ARG A 112 1.82 1.93 16.22
N TRP A 113 2.86 2.74 16.29
CA TRP A 113 2.95 3.89 17.16
C TRP A 113 3.02 5.16 16.32
N ALA A 114 2.17 6.15 16.59
CA ALA A 114 2.17 7.43 15.92
C ALA A 114 2.05 8.56 16.94
N SER A 115 2.99 9.49 16.93
CA SER A 115 3.01 10.64 17.84
C SER A 115 3.49 11.89 17.10
N GLY A 116 2.57 12.85 16.93
CA GLY A 116 2.84 14.08 16.18
C GLY A 116 3.27 13.80 14.74
N ASP A 117 4.51 14.17 14.43
CA ASP A 117 5.11 14.04 13.09
C ASP A 117 5.91 12.74 12.90
N HIS A 118 5.82 11.80 13.85
CA HIS A 118 6.52 10.52 13.81
C HIS A 118 5.54 9.35 13.78
N ALA A 119 5.86 8.35 12.97
CA ALA A 119 5.17 7.08 12.95
C ALA A 119 6.19 5.93 12.89
N VAL A 120 5.98 4.91 13.72
CA VAL A 120 6.68 3.64 13.69
C VAL A 120 5.65 2.56 13.45
N SER A 121 5.88 1.67 12.50
CA SER A 121 5.12 0.43 12.36
C SER A 121 6.05 -0.76 12.36
N VAL A 122 5.63 -1.83 13.02
CA VAL A 122 6.37 -3.09 13.09
C VAL A 122 5.38 -4.21 12.78
N THR A 123 5.77 -5.12 11.90
CA THR A 123 5.04 -6.36 11.64
C THR A 123 6.00 -7.52 11.90
N LEU A 124 5.59 -8.46 12.76
CA LEU A 124 6.35 -9.65 13.09
C LEU A 124 5.50 -10.87 12.74
N GLY A 125 5.91 -11.62 11.73
CA GLY A 125 5.28 -12.87 11.35
C GLY A 125 6.23 -14.04 11.48
N ASN A 126 5.71 -15.25 11.30
CA ASN A 126 6.53 -16.46 11.25
C ASN A 126 7.58 -16.44 10.11
N ARG A 127 7.35 -15.61 9.07
CA ARG A 127 8.22 -15.52 7.89
C ARG A 127 9.27 -14.41 7.97
N GLY A 128 9.07 -13.42 8.83
CA GLY A 128 9.96 -12.26 8.89
C GLY A 128 9.49 -11.15 9.81
N LEU A 129 10.31 -10.11 9.87
CA LEU A 129 10.08 -8.87 10.60
C LEU A 129 10.23 -7.69 9.65
N ASP A 130 9.22 -6.83 9.64
CA ASP A 130 9.22 -5.56 8.92
C ASP A 130 9.11 -4.42 9.91
N LEU A 131 10.02 -3.47 9.84
CA LEU A 131 10.02 -2.26 10.67
C LEU A 131 10.06 -1.05 9.74
N CYS A 132 9.14 -0.10 9.93
CA CYS A 132 9.10 1.14 9.19
C CYS A 132 9.02 2.31 10.16
N TYR A 133 9.90 3.28 9.99
CA TYR A 133 9.92 4.55 10.68
C TYR A 133 9.69 5.65 9.66
N ALA A 134 8.64 6.45 9.83
CA ALA A 134 8.35 7.60 9.01
C ALA A 134 8.34 8.86 9.87
N ARG A 135 8.88 9.95 9.33
CA ARG A 135 8.90 11.26 9.95
C ARG A 135 8.57 12.34 8.93
N ASP A 136 7.59 13.16 9.26
CA ASP A 136 7.26 14.36 8.49
C ASP A 136 8.11 15.53 8.99
N VAL A 137 9.08 15.96 8.18
CA VAL A 137 9.91 17.14 8.40
C VAL A 137 9.25 18.32 7.67
N ARG A 138 8.29 18.95 8.35
CA ARG A 138 7.45 20.02 7.79
C ARG A 138 8.27 21.20 7.25
N PRO A 139 7.80 21.89 6.19
CA PRO A 139 6.50 21.71 5.50
C PRO A 139 6.53 20.77 4.29
N PHE A 140 7.72 20.37 3.82
CA PHE A 140 7.88 19.87 2.45
C PHE A 140 8.58 18.51 2.36
N LEU A 141 9.20 18.02 3.44
CA LEU A 141 10.02 16.81 3.42
C LEU A 141 9.41 15.73 4.31
N THR A 142 9.24 14.53 3.78
CA THR A 142 8.92 13.33 4.54
C THR A 142 10.06 12.36 4.37
N VAL A 143 10.56 11.78 5.46
CA VAL A 143 11.63 10.80 5.45
C VAL A 143 11.10 9.50 6.03
N ALA A 144 11.43 8.38 5.39
CA ALA A 144 11.09 7.06 5.87
C ALA A 144 12.33 6.14 5.85
N ALA A 145 12.42 5.27 6.84
CA ALA A 145 13.38 4.19 6.92
C ALA A 145 12.62 2.89 7.11
N MET A 146 12.93 1.89 6.30
CA MET A 146 12.32 0.57 6.35
C MET A 146 13.41 -0.48 6.54
N LEU A 147 13.13 -1.51 7.33
CA LEU A 147 13.97 -2.66 7.56
C LEU A 147 13.10 -3.90 7.40
N GLU A 148 13.42 -4.72 6.41
CA GLU A 148 12.76 -6.00 6.13
C GLU A 148 13.74 -7.12 6.45
N VAL A 149 13.34 -8.09 7.26
CA VAL A 149 14.14 -9.24 7.68
C VAL A 149 13.37 -10.52 7.39
N GLY A 150 13.80 -11.28 6.39
CA GLY A 150 13.23 -12.58 6.07
C GLY A 150 13.91 -13.71 6.85
N PHE A 151 13.19 -14.39 7.74
CA PHE A 151 13.75 -15.49 8.53
C PHE A 151 14.02 -16.74 7.69
N ALA A 152 13.17 -17.01 6.69
CA ALA A 152 13.33 -18.16 5.81
C ALA A 152 14.56 -18.02 4.88
N VAL A 153 14.79 -16.81 4.34
CA VAL A 153 15.88 -16.53 3.40
C VAL A 153 17.15 -16.04 4.13
N ARG A 154 17.05 -15.75 5.44
CA ARG A 154 18.10 -15.14 6.28
C ARG A 154 18.73 -13.90 5.63
N ARG A 155 17.88 -13.07 5.04
CA ARG A 155 18.27 -11.82 4.40
C ARG A 155 17.59 -10.65 5.10
N SER A 156 18.35 -9.58 5.29
CA SER A 156 17.86 -8.31 5.80
C SER A 156 18.15 -7.20 4.79
N VAL A 157 17.15 -6.39 4.48
CA VAL A 157 17.28 -5.24 3.58
C VAL A 157 16.83 -4.00 4.33
N ALA A 158 17.69 -2.99 4.37
CA ALA A 158 17.36 -1.69 4.90
C ALA A 158 17.18 -0.69 3.76
N THR A 159 16.06 0.03 3.75
CA THR A 159 15.70 1.02 2.75
C THR A 159 15.55 2.38 3.40
N LEU A 160 16.20 3.38 2.86
CA LEU A 160 15.97 4.78 3.20
C LEU A 160 15.23 5.43 2.05
N ALA A 161 14.13 6.10 2.34
CA ALA A 161 13.34 6.82 1.37
C ALA A 161 13.07 8.25 1.85
N TYR A 162 12.99 9.19 0.92
CA TYR A 162 12.47 10.51 1.21
C TYR A 162 11.54 10.98 0.09
N GLU A 163 10.57 11.79 0.49
CA GLU A 163 9.66 12.49 -0.39
C GLU A 163 9.75 13.98 -0.10
N TRP A 164 10.23 14.73 -1.08
CA TRP A 164 10.18 16.18 -1.07
C TRP A 164 9.04 16.63 -1.97
N HIS A 165 8.00 17.21 -1.38
CA HIS A 165 6.85 17.73 -2.09
C HIS A 165 6.80 19.26 -1.97
N THR A 166 6.55 19.93 -3.09
CA THR A 166 6.27 21.36 -3.21
C THR A 166 4.98 21.51 -4.03
N GLN A 167 4.44 22.72 -4.22
CA GLN A 167 3.20 22.94 -4.98
C GLN A 167 3.26 22.38 -6.41
N ASP A 168 4.39 22.52 -7.10
CA ASP A 168 4.54 22.11 -8.50
C ASP A 168 5.39 20.85 -8.70
N TRP A 169 6.12 20.40 -7.67
CA TRP A 169 7.14 19.36 -7.79
C TRP A 169 7.03 18.33 -6.67
N THR A 170 7.12 17.06 -7.03
CA THR A 170 7.25 15.95 -6.08
C THR A 170 8.47 15.13 -6.46
N VAL A 171 9.46 15.12 -5.58
CA VAL A 171 10.67 14.31 -5.70
C VAL A 171 10.56 13.17 -4.71
N ARG A 172 10.68 11.94 -5.19
CA ARG A 172 10.78 10.74 -4.35
C ARG A 172 12.09 10.07 -4.66
N ALA A 173 12.83 9.68 -3.64
CA ALA A 173 13.99 8.83 -3.86
C ALA A 173 14.09 7.79 -2.75
N SER A 174 14.69 6.66 -3.09
CA SER A 174 14.95 5.56 -2.19
C SER A 174 16.32 4.96 -2.46
N ALA A 175 16.96 4.44 -1.41
CA ALA A 175 18.22 3.72 -1.48
C ALA A 175 18.19 2.55 -0.50
N ASP A 176 18.58 1.38 -1.00
CA ASP A 176 18.53 0.12 -0.26
C ASP A 176 19.94 -0.40 0.01
N SER A 177 20.10 -1.17 1.10
CA SER A 177 21.37 -1.83 1.46
C SER A 177 21.85 -2.85 0.42
N ASP A 178 20.95 -3.32 -0.43
CA ASP A 178 21.27 -4.17 -1.58
C ASP A 178 21.86 -3.40 -2.77
N GLY A 179 22.04 -2.08 -2.65
CA GLY A 179 22.57 -1.24 -3.73
C GLY A 179 21.56 -0.92 -4.83
N LEU A 180 20.26 -1.02 -4.54
CA LEU A 180 19.20 -0.50 -5.39
C LEU A 180 18.95 0.97 -5.02
N VAL A 181 19.03 1.86 -6.00
CA VAL A 181 18.74 3.29 -5.83
C VAL A 181 17.69 3.71 -6.84
N GLY A 182 16.63 4.35 -6.37
CA GLY A 182 15.53 4.83 -7.21
C GLY A 182 15.27 6.31 -6.97
N ALA A 183 14.93 7.04 -8.03
CA ALA A 183 14.47 8.42 -7.94
C ALA A 183 13.33 8.67 -8.92
N THR A 184 12.33 9.44 -8.52
CA THR A 184 11.23 9.90 -9.37
C THR A 184 11.02 11.39 -9.14
N LEU A 185 11.02 12.15 -10.23
CA LEU A 185 10.72 13.57 -10.27
C LEU A 185 9.41 13.74 -11.01
N GLN A 186 8.37 14.18 -10.31
CA GLN A 186 7.10 14.56 -10.89
C GLN A 186 6.97 16.08 -10.85
N LYS A 187 6.55 16.66 -11.98
CA LYS A 187 6.25 18.08 -12.13
C LYS A 187 4.81 18.25 -12.60
N SER A 188 4.02 19.01 -11.88
CA SER A 188 2.73 19.50 -12.37
C SER A 188 2.97 20.72 -13.26
N LEU A 189 2.51 20.64 -14.49
CA LEU A 189 2.51 21.71 -15.47
C LEU A 189 1.06 22.20 -15.57
N GLY A 190 0.73 23.20 -14.78
CA GLY A 190 -0.60 23.82 -14.81
C GLY A 190 -0.99 24.28 -16.22
N GLY A 191 -2.28 24.29 -16.52
CA GLY A 191 -2.81 24.76 -17.80
C GLY A 191 -4.26 25.18 -17.69
N LYS A 192 -4.68 26.20 -18.46
CA LYS A 192 -6.03 26.79 -18.39
C LYS A 192 -7.15 25.86 -18.88
N LYS A 193 -6.82 24.84 -19.67
CA LYS A 193 -7.78 23.90 -20.29
C LYS A 193 -7.41 22.41 -20.10
N ALA A 194 -6.22 22.13 -19.57
CA ALA A 194 -5.75 20.78 -19.30
C ALA A 194 -4.69 20.86 -18.19
N HIS A 195 -4.78 19.97 -17.21
CA HIS A 195 -3.71 19.77 -16.23
C HIS A 195 -2.74 18.74 -16.81
N LEU A 196 -1.54 19.20 -17.15
CA LEU A 196 -0.45 18.34 -17.59
C LEU A 196 0.46 18.03 -16.41
N GLY A 197 1.00 16.83 -16.37
CA GLY A 197 2.01 16.43 -15.39
C GLY A 197 3.07 15.59 -16.10
N CYS A 198 4.34 15.90 -15.88
CA CYS A 198 5.44 15.10 -16.38
C CYS A 198 6.10 14.39 -15.20
N ALA A 199 6.44 13.11 -15.36
CA ALA A 199 7.21 12.35 -14.40
C ALA A 199 8.41 11.70 -15.08
N ILE A 200 9.58 11.82 -14.48
CA ILE A 200 10.80 11.11 -14.85
C ILE A 200 11.12 10.17 -13.70
N SER A 201 11.34 8.89 -13.97
CA SER A 201 11.77 7.90 -12.98
C SER A 201 13.05 7.23 -13.43
N ALA A 202 13.96 6.96 -12.50
CA ALA A 202 15.20 6.27 -12.73
C ALA A 202 15.42 5.23 -11.62
N ILE A 203 15.89 4.05 -12.00
CA ILE A 203 16.29 2.98 -11.08
C ILE A 203 17.66 2.50 -11.49
N LEU A 204 18.60 2.51 -10.55
CA LEU A 204 19.96 2.01 -10.69
C LEU A 204 20.16 0.84 -9.73
N ASN A 205 20.58 -0.29 -10.28
CA ASN A 205 20.99 -1.46 -9.51
C ASN A 205 22.51 -1.57 -9.58
N HIS A 206 23.21 -1.17 -8.50
CA HIS A 206 24.67 -1.20 -8.42
C HIS A 206 25.25 -2.62 -8.56
N PRO A 207 24.74 -3.66 -7.87
CA PRO A 207 25.29 -5.01 -8.00
C PRO A 207 25.27 -5.59 -9.42
N ASN A 208 24.28 -5.20 -10.23
CA ASN A 208 24.08 -5.75 -11.57
C ASN A 208 24.43 -4.77 -12.70
N ASP A 209 24.90 -3.56 -12.38
CA ASP A 209 25.13 -2.46 -13.32
C ASP A 209 23.95 -2.19 -14.27
N LYS A 210 22.72 -2.39 -13.78
CA LYS A 210 21.50 -2.19 -14.58
C LYS A 210 20.88 -0.84 -14.26
N PHE A 211 20.81 0.01 -15.27
CA PHE A 211 20.11 1.29 -15.22
C PHE A 211 18.82 1.23 -16.04
N ARG A 212 17.72 1.69 -15.45
CA ARG A 212 16.41 1.81 -16.11
C ARG A 212 15.90 3.23 -15.93
N LEU A 213 15.50 3.84 -17.03
CA LEU A 213 14.91 5.18 -17.06
C LEU A 213 13.51 5.10 -17.67
N GLY A 214 12.56 5.76 -17.03
CA GLY A 214 11.19 5.90 -17.47
C GLY A 214 10.79 7.37 -17.56
N PHE A 215 9.93 7.67 -18.52
CA PHE A 215 9.29 8.97 -18.67
C PHE A 215 7.79 8.77 -18.84
N ALA A 216 6.99 9.52 -18.10
CA ALA A 216 5.55 9.48 -18.16
C ALA A 216 4.98 10.89 -18.28
N VAL A 217 3.94 11.04 -19.09
CA VAL A 217 3.17 12.28 -19.22
C VAL A 217 1.72 11.96 -18.92
N ASN A 218 1.19 12.62 -17.90
CA ASN A 218 -0.20 12.53 -17.50
C ASN A 218 -0.91 13.79 -17.97
N ALA A 219 -2.02 13.63 -18.68
CA ALA A 219 -2.85 14.74 -19.14
C ALA A 219 -4.27 14.53 -18.66
N THR A 220 -4.78 15.46 -17.86
CA THR A 220 -6.18 15.49 -17.44
C THR A 220 -6.86 16.67 -18.12
N ILE A 221 -7.78 16.37 -19.02
CA ILE A 221 -8.61 17.37 -19.70
C ILE A 221 -9.82 17.63 -18.79
N ILE A 222 -10.09 18.91 -18.51
CA ILE A 222 -11.25 19.36 -17.72
C ILE A 222 -12.35 19.80 -18.66
#